data_AF-A0A523AKL6-F1
#
_entry.id   AF-A0A523AKL6-F1
#
_cell.length_a   1.000
_cell.length_b   1.000
_cell.length_c   1.000
_cell.angle_alpha   90.00
_cell.angle_beta   90.00
_cell.angle_gamma   90.00
#
_symmetry.space_group_name_H-M   'P 1'
#
loop_
_entity.id
_entity.type
_entity.pdbx_description
1 polymer ?
#
loop_
_entity_poly.entity_id
_entity_poly.type
_entity_poly.pdbx_seq_one_letter_code
_entity_poly.pdbx_strand_id
1 'polypeptide(L)'
;MKAEKIARSLDSGKVIVFGKDSSILGIDEELADELRSFIESIINEEEFKGYAIINGESLVFRKRKGEILIAFVDGDRIMGSLKKLGEL
;
A
#
# COMPACT_ATOMS: atom_id res chain seq x y z
N MET A 1 -5.54 8.89 -5.54
CA MET A 1 -6.77 8.12 -5.16
C MET A 1 -7.08 8.36 -3.68
N LYS A 2 -8.33 8.16 -3.21
CA LYS A 2 -8.66 8.30 -1.76
C LYS A 2 -8.41 7.00 -1.00
N ALA A 3 -7.73 7.07 0.15
CA ALA A 3 -7.39 5.90 0.97
C ALA A 3 -8.64 5.12 1.43
N GLU A 4 -9.75 5.80 1.72
CA GLU A 4 -10.99 5.16 2.17
C GLU A 4 -11.63 4.27 1.09
N LYS A 5 -11.46 4.63 -0.19
CA LYS A 5 -11.96 3.80 -1.30
C LYS A 5 -11.20 2.47 -1.38
N ILE A 6 -9.88 2.55 -1.18
CA ILE A 6 -8.99 1.39 -1.20
C ILE A 6 -9.21 0.51 0.03
N ALA A 7 -9.34 1.13 1.21
CA ALA A 7 -9.69 0.48 2.45
C ALA A 7 -10.94 -0.40 2.30
N ARG A 8 -12.02 0.13 1.71
CA ARG A 8 -13.24 -0.65 1.45
C ARG A 8 -13.05 -1.78 0.44
N SER A 9 -12.24 -1.58 -0.60
CA SER A 9 -11.99 -2.59 -1.62
C SER A 9 -11.19 -3.78 -1.07
N LEU A 10 -10.21 -3.48 -0.21
CA LEU A 10 -9.28 -4.45 0.36
C LEU A 10 -9.71 -4.95 1.73
N ASP A 11 -10.80 -4.43 2.30
CA ASP A 11 -11.24 -4.71 3.67
C ASP A 11 -10.11 -4.44 4.68
N SER A 12 -9.48 -3.27 4.55
CA SER A 12 -8.31 -2.85 5.31
C SER A 12 -8.61 -1.59 6.13
N GLY A 13 -8.19 -1.58 7.40
CA GLY A 13 -8.27 -0.40 8.27
C GLY A 13 -7.10 0.58 8.14
N LYS A 14 -6.05 0.21 7.39
CA LYS A 14 -4.75 0.89 7.36
C LYS A 14 -4.26 0.99 5.91
N VAL A 15 -4.35 2.18 5.33
CA VAL A 15 -4.07 2.41 3.91
C VAL A 15 -3.31 3.72 3.71
N ILE A 16 -2.36 3.68 2.79
CA ILE A 16 -1.58 4.83 2.35
C ILE A 16 -1.66 4.93 0.84
N VAL A 17 -1.89 6.13 0.34
CA VAL A 17 -1.83 6.45 -1.09
C VAL A 17 -0.97 7.69 -1.24
N PHE A 18 0.21 7.54 -1.81
CA PHE A 18 1.08 8.63 -2.26
C PHE A 18 0.88 8.85 -3.75
N GLY A 19 0.85 10.11 -4.17
CA GLY A 19 0.72 10.51 -5.56
C GLY A 19 0.63 12.03 -5.66
N LYS A 20 -0.16 12.54 -6.61
CA LYS A 20 -0.42 13.98 -6.71
C LYS A 20 -1.10 14.54 -5.44
N ASP A 21 -2.05 13.78 -4.90
CA ASP A 21 -2.74 14.07 -3.64
C ASP A 21 -2.54 12.88 -2.72
N SER A 22 -1.73 13.05 -1.67
CA SER A 22 -1.49 12.01 -0.67
C SER A 22 -2.71 11.82 0.23
N SER A 23 -3.00 10.58 0.61
CA SER A 23 -4.12 10.22 1.47
C SER A 23 -3.73 9.05 2.37
N ILE A 24 -3.90 9.22 3.68
CA ILE A 24 -3.51 8.24 4.70
C ILE A 24 -4.75 7.93 5.55
N LEU A 25 -4.92 6.65 5.91
CA LEU A 25 -6.00 6.16 6.75
C LEU A 25 -5.45 5.17 7.78
N GLY A 26 -5.77 5.37 9.06
CA GLY A 26 -5.48 4.42 10.13
C GLY A 26 -4.01 4.23 10.50
N ILE A 27 -3.13 5.07 9.95
CA ILE A 27 -1.68 5.09 10.16
C ILE A 27 -1.28 6.55 10.36
N ASP A 28 -0.28 6.80 11.21
CA ASP A 28 0.32 8.12 11.36
C ASP A 28 1.18 8.51 10.13
N GLU A 29 1.42 9.81 9.97
CA GLU A 29 2.14 10.34 8.81
C GLU A 29 3.62 9.94 8.80
N GLU A 30 4.26 9.84 9.96
CA GLU A 30 5.67 9.49 10.10
C GLU A 30 5.93 8.07 9.58
N LEU A 31 5.16 7.09 10.06
CA LEU A 31 5.24 5.71 9.60
C LEU A 31 4.87 5.59 8.10
N ALA A 32 3.92 6.39 7.63
CA ALA A 32 3.57 6.39 6.22
C ALA A 32 4.76 6.81 5.34
N ASP A 33 5.46 7.89 5.71
CA ASP A 33 6.63 8.40 5.00
C ASP A 33 7.83 7.46 5.10
N GLU A 34 8.03 6.78 6.24
CA GLU A 34 9.03 5.73 6.39
C GLU A 34 8.77 4.56 5.42
N LEU A 35 7.53 4.06 5.36
CA LEU A 35 7.15 2.98 4.46
C LEU A 35 7.29 3.37 2.99
N ARG A 36 6.96 4.61 2.64
CA ARG A 36 7.20 5.16 1.30
C ARG A 36 8.67 5.08 0.94
N SER A 37 9.52 5.65 1.79
CA SER A 37 10.97 5.73 1.57
C SER A 37 11.57 4.34 1.46
N PHE A 38 11.11 3.40 2.28
CA PHE A 38 11.50 2.00 2.22
C PHE A 38 11.16 1.37 0.87
N ILE A 39 9.92 1.47 0.40
CA ILE A 39 9.49 0.90 -0.88
C ILE A 39 10.24 1.55 -2.04
N GLU A 40 10.39 2.88 -2.05
CA GLU A 40 11.12 3.60 -3.10
C GLU A 40 12.61 3.22 -3.14
N SER A 41 13.22 2.91 -1.98
CA SER A 41 14.63 2.50 -1.92
C SER A 41 14.90 1.09 -2.44
N ILE A 42 13.93 0.19 -2.35
CA ILE A 42 14.08 -1.21 -2.74
C ILE A 42 13.65 -1.44 -4.19
N ILE A 43 12.66 -0.66 -4.65
CA ILE A 43 11.99 -0.91 -5.93
C ILE A 43 12.33 0.20 -6.91
N ASN A 44 13.23 -0.13 -7.82
CA ASN A 44 13.71 0.79 -8.85
C ASN A 44 12.76 0.83 -10.05
N GLU A 45 11.93 -0.18 -10.23
CA GLU A 45 10.98 -0.29 -11.33
C GLU A 45 9.88 0.78 -11.23
N GLU A 46 9.43 1.28 -12.39
CA GLU A 46 8.32 2.25 -12.46
C GLU A 46 6.96 1.63 -12.13
N GLU A 47 6.80 0.33 -12.44
CA GLU A 47 5.60 -0.45 -12.16
C GLU A 47 5.97 -1.73 -11.41
N PHE A 48 5.42 -1.88 -10.21
CA PHE A 48 5.64 -3.05 -9.38
C PHE A 48 4.45 -3.27 -8.45
N LYS A 49 4.16 -4.53 -8.12
CA LYS A 49 3.25 -4.88 -7.02
C LYS A 49 3.82 -6.03 -6.22
N GLY A 50 3.64 -5.98 -4.91
CA GLY A 50 4.20 -6.98 -4.02
C GLY A 50 3.62 -6.88 -2.63
N TYR A 51 4.15 -7.72 -1.75
CA TYR A 51 3.78 -7.73 -0.35
C TYR A 51 5.04 -7.79 0.51
N ALA A 52 4.92 -7.36 1.76
CA ALA A 52 5.95 -7.51 2.76
C ALA A 52 5.31 -7.88 4.10
N ILE A 53 6.11 -8.47 4.98
CA ILE A 53 5.75 -8.69 6.38
C ILE A 53 6.71 -7.84 7.20
N ILE A 54 6.18 -6.85 7.91
CA ILE A 54 6.95 -5.92 8.74
C ILE A 54 6.38 -5.96 10.14
N ASN A 55 7.19 -6.27 11.14
CA ASN A 55 6.78 -6.37 12.55
C ASN A 55 5.56 -7.28 12.79
N GLY A 56 5.42 -8.34 11.99
CA GLY A 56 4.29 -9.28 12.07
C GLY A 56 3.01 -8.81 11.36
N GLU A 57 2.98 -7.57 10.85
CA GLU A 57 1.89 -7.09 10.01
C GLU A 57 2.17 -7.41 8.54
N SER A 58 1.13 -7.84 7.82
CA SER A 58 1.22 -8.08 6.39
C SER A 58 0.72 -6.86 5.63
N LEU A 59 1.50 -6.39 4.67
CA LEU A 59 1.10 -5.29 3.80
C LEU A 59 1.23 -5.69 2.34
N VAL A 60 0.31 -5.21 1.52
CA VAL A 60 0.40 -5.26 0.06
C VAL A 60 0.63 -3.87 -0.46
N PHE A 61 1.36 -3.76 -1.56
CA PHE A 61 1.65 -2.47 -2.15
C PHE A 61 1.73 -2.52 -3.68
N ARG A 62 1.52 -1.37 -4.30
CA ARG A 62 1.67 -1.13 -5.72
C ARG A 62 2.38 0.20 -5.94
N LYS A 63 3.41 0.18 -6.77
CA LYS A 63 4.04 1.36 -7.35
C LYS A 63 3.65 1.44 -8.82
N ARG A 64 3.17 2.60 -9.26
CA ARG A 64 2.82 2.86 -10.66
C ARG A 64 2.95 4.34 -10.99
N LYS A 65 3.88 4.70 -11.88
CA LYS A 65 3.99 6.06 -12.47
C LYS A 65 3.92 7.20 -11.43
N GLY A 66 4.72 7.10 -10.36
CA GLY A 66 4.76 8.10 -9.28
C GLY A 66 3.62 8.01 -8.26
N GLU A 67 2.71 7.03 -8.38
CA GLU A 67 1.76 6.65 -7.34
C GLU A 67 2.28 5.43 -6.57
N ILE A 68 2.21 5.48 -5.23
CA ILE A 68 2.45 4.33 -4.35
C ILE A 68 1.22 4.11 -3.49
N LEU A 69 0.69 2.90 -3.52
CA LEU A 69 -0.40 2.47 -2.66
C LEU A 69 0.13 1.39 -1.73
N ILE A 70 -0.16 1.51 -0.44
CA ILE A 70 0.16 0.53 0.59
C ILE A 70 -1.12 0.23 1.37
N ALA A 71 -1.40 -1.03 1.63
CA ALA A 71 -2.53 -1.44 2.45
C ALA A 71 -2.13 -2.61 3.36
N PHE A 72 -2.44 -2.50 4.64
CA PHE A 72 -2.24 -3.59 5.58
C PHE A 72 -3.42 -4.53 5.50
N VAL A 73 -3.14 -5.82 5.42
CA VAL A 73 -4.14 -6.86 5.21
C VAL A 73 -3.85 -8.05 6.11
N ASP A 74 -4.85 -8.88 6.36
CA ASP A 74 -4.61 -10.15 7.03
C ASP A 74 -3.71 -11.05 6.17
N GLY A 75 -2.84 -11.83 6.82
CA GLY A 75 -1.85 -12.65 6.13
C GLY A 75 -2.45 -13.69 5.17
N ASP A 76 -3.61 -14.25 5.51
CA ASP A 76 -4.35 -15.19 4.66
C ASP A 76 -4.98 -14.52 3.42
N ARG A 77 -5.06 -13.18 3.41
CA ARG A 77 -5.69 -12.38 2.33
C ARG A 77 -4.70 -11.77 1.36
N ILE A 78 -3.38 -11.87 1.61
CA ILE A 78 -2.32 -11.26 0.77
C ILE A 78 -2.57 -11.50 -0.73
N MET A 79 -2.75 -12.76 -1.15
CA MET A 79 -2.90 -13.09 -2.56
C MET A 79 -4.18 -12.54 -3.20
N GLY A 80 -5.29 -12.51 -2.44
CA GLY A 80 -6.54 -11.91 -2.90
C GLY A 80 -6.43 -10.39 -3.04
N SER A 81 -5.77 -9.76 -2.08
CA SER A 81 -5.53 -8.32 -2.07
C SER A 81 -4.59 -7.87 -3.19
N LEU A 82 -3.54 -8.64 -3.49
CA LEU A 82 -2.64 -8.37 -4.62
C LEU A 82 -3.33 -8.45 -5.99
N LYS A 83 -4.30 -9.36 -6.15
CA LYS A 83 -5.10 -9.44 -7.38
C LYS A 83 -5.95 -8.19 -7.54
N LYS A 84 -6.72 -7.81 -6.51
CA LYS A 84 -7.52 -6.58 -6.48
C LYS A 84 -6.67 -5.33 -6.73
N LEU A 85 -5.48 -5.24 -6.14
CA LEU A 85 -4.54 -4.13 -6.35
C LEU A 85 -4.13 -3.94 -7.81
N GLY A 86 -4.05 -5.02 -8.57
CA GLY A 86 -3.70 -4.99 -9.99
C GLY A 86 -4.84 -4.54 -10.90
N GLU A 87 -6.08 -4.60 -10.43
CA GLU A 87 -7.29 -4.19 -11.16
C GLU A 87 -7.67 -2.72 -10.90
N LEU A 88 -7.13 -2.14 -9.84
CA LEU A 88 -7.31 -0.73 -9.46
C LEU A 88 -6.49 0.23 -10.34
#